data_AF-A0A0Q7DXY5-F1
#
_entry.id   AF-A0A0Q7DXY5-F1
#
_cell.length_a   1.000
_cell.length_b   1.000
_cell.length_c   1.000
_cell.angle_alpha   90.00
_cell.angle_beta   90.00
_cell.angle_gamma   90.00
#
_symmetry.space_group_name_H-M   'P 1'
#
loop_
_entity.id
_entity.type
_entity.pdbx_description
1 polymer ?
#
loop_
_entity_poly.entity_id
_entity_poly.type
_entity_poly.pdbx_seq_one_letter_code
_entity_poly.pdbx_strand_id
1 'polypeptide(L)'
;MNASLNPRLWVSNMPSAIENLEKLILPKVDPLVIPDAVMLVANELGLTVTLTCRDAPEQYEITRGAAPCGYIRVRWGGMSVSYPDAGDEDLFAGPVDGFGGFTDHEREAKLLLALGLIAARMLKL
;
A
#
# COMPACT_ATOMS: atom_id res chain seq x y z
N MET A 1 -14.11 -58.49 -9.76
CA MET A 1 -15.27 -57.60 -9.90
C MET A 1 -14.91 -56.26 -9.27
N ASN A 2 -14.90 -55.20 -10.08
CA ASN A 2 -14.51 -53.85 -9.68
C ASN A 2 -15.51 -53.26 -8.68
N ALA A 3 -15.03 -52.84 -7.51
CA ALA A 3 -15.71 -51.83 -6.71
C ALA A 3 -15.00 -50.49 -6.96
N SER A 4 -15.67 -49.61 -7.70
CA SER A 4 -15.20 -48.27 -8.04
C SER A 4 -15.00 -47.43 -6.77
N LEU A 5 -13.79 -46.94 -6.55
CA LEU A 5 -13.53 -45.85 -5.60
C LEU A 5 -14.26 -44.60 -6.11
N ASN A 6 -15.28 -44.16 -5.38
CA ASN A 6 -16.04 -42.95 -5.67
C ASN A 6 -15.20 -41.73 -5.22
N PRO A 7 -14.68 -40.89 -6.13
CA PRO A 7 -13.79 -39.79 -5.78
C PRO A 7 -14.52 -38.63 -5.06
N ARG A 8 -15.84 -38.69 -4.88
CA ARG A 8 -16.62 -37.62 -4.23
C ARG A 8 -16.65 -37.66 -2.70
N LEU A 9 -16.14 -38.73 -2.06
CA LEU A 9 -16.19 -38.87 -0.59
C LEU A 9 -14.99 -38.25 0.14
N TRP A 10 -13.96 -37.81 -0.57
CA TRP A 10 -12.76 -37.21 0.01
C TRP A 10 -12.80 -35.67 0.11
N VAL A 11 -13.88 -35.04 -0.34
CA VAL A 11 -13.97 -33.57 -0.43
C VAL A 11 -14.84 -32.96 0.69
N SER A 12 -15.57 -33.77 1.46
CA SER A 12 -16.62 -33.25 2.34
C SER A 12 -16.18 -32.86 3.76
N ASN A 13 -14.94 -33.12 4.18
CA ASN A 13 -14.51 -32.88 5.57
C ASN A 13 -13.09 -32.27 5.70
N MET A 14 -12.53 -31.68 4.64
CA MET A 14 -11.40 -30.78 4.83
C MET A 14 -11.96 -29.43 5.27
N PRO A 15 -11.60 -28.93 6.47
CA PRO A 15 -11.91 -27.55 6.81
C PRO A 15 -11.36 -26.67 5.69
N SER A 16 -12.15 -25.70 5.25
CA SER A 16 -11.66 -24.79 4.20
C SER A 16 -10.34 -24.16 4.66
N ALA A 17 -9.45 -23.81 3.73
CA ALA A 17 -8.21 -23.11 4.10
C ALA A 17 -8.50 -21.87 4.98
N ILE A 18 -9.67 -21.26 4.82
CA ILE A 18 -10.19 -20.14 5.60
C ILE A 18 -10.52 -20.54 7.06
N GLU A 19 -11.22 -21.65 7.29
CA GLU A 19 -11.53 -22.13 8.66
C GLU A 19 -10.28 -22.52 9.45
N ASN A 20 -9.22 -22.97 8.78
CA ASN A 20 -7.93 -23.25 9.42
C ASN A 20 -7.16 -21.96 9.75
N LEU A 21 -7.29 -20.92 8.92
CA LEU A 21 -6.70 -19.60 9.17
C LEU A 21 -7.36 -18.89 10.36
N GLU A 22 -8.66 -19.07 10.59
CA GLU A 22 -9.39 -18.46 11.72
C GLU A 22 -9.07 -19.09 13.08
N LYS A 23 -8.66 -20.37 13.10
CA LYS A 23 -8.28 -21.10 14.33
C LYS A 23 -6.85 -20.84 14.77
N LEU A 24 -6.03 -20.40 13.82
CA LEU A 24 -4.75 -19.80 14.13
C LEU A 24 -5.05 -18.45 14.78
N ILE A 25 -4.70 -18.28 16.07
CA ILE A 25 -4.54 -16.95 16.68
C ILE A 25 -3.29 -16.32 16.05
N LEU A 26 -3.30 -16.19 14.73
CA LEU A 26 -2.45 -15.24 14.05
C LEU A 26 -2.98 -13.88 14.51
N PRO A 27 -2.11 -12.96 14.93
CA PRO A 27 -2.55 -11.58 15.08
C PRO A 27 -3.30 -11.24 13.79
N LYS A 28 -4.50 -10.69 13.91
CA LYS A 28 -5.09 -9.96 12.79
C LYS A 28 -4.07 -8.89 12.47
N VAL A 29 -3.20 -9.16 11.52
CA VAL A 29 -2.35 -8.15 10.95
C VAL A 29 -3.33 -7.37 10.11
N ASP A 30 -4.01 -6.40 10.75
CA ASP A 30 -4.34 -5.19 10.04
C ASP A 30 -3.09 -4.86 9.22
N PRO A 31 -3.20 -4.50 7.93
CA PRO A 31 -2.07 -4.02 7.15
C PRO A 31 -1.65 -2.64 7.69
N LEU A 32 -1.27 -2.63 8.97
CA LEU A 32 -0.52 -1.62 9.65
C LEU A 32 0.85 -1.75 9.00
N VAL A 33 1.03 -0.96 7.94
CA VAL A 33 2.32 -0.37 7.66
C VAL A 33 2.93 -0.01 9.02
N ILE A 34 3.86 -0.82 9.53
CA ILE A 34 4.56 -0.49 10.77
C ILE A 34 5.34 0.77 10.40
N PRO A 35 5.00 1.97 10.92
CA PRO A 35 5.58 3.22 10.45
C PRO A 35 7.10 3.16 10.46
N ASP A 36 7.67 2.62 11.52
CA ASP A 36 9.11 2.43 11.69
C ASP A 36 9.73 1.54 10.61
N ALA A 37 9.05 0.48 10.17
CA ALA A 37 9.55 -0.42 9.14
C ALA A 37 9.55 0.26 7.76
N VAL A 38 8.50 1.02 7.42
CA VAL A 38 8.47 1.78 6.17
C VAL A 38 9.50 2.89 6.18
N MET A 39 9.64 3.61 7.29
CA MET A 39 10.65 4.65 7.42
C MET A 39 12.07 4.06 7.32
N LEU A 40 12.32 2.91 7.94
CA LEU A 40 13.60 2.20 7.82
C LEU A 40 13.89 1.85 6.35
N VAL A 41 12.94 1.21 5.66
CA VAL A 41 13.13 0.84 4.25
C VAL A 41 13.29 2.07 3.35
N ALA A 42 12.50 3.12 3.56
CA ALA A 42 12.61 4.37 2.81
C ALA A 42 13.99 5.02 3.00
N ASN A 43 14.52 5.01 4.23
CA ASN A 43 15.86 5.51 4.53
C ASN A 43 16.95 4.66 3.86
N GLU A 44 16.87 3.33 3.93
CA GLU A 44 17.82 2.42 3.25
C GLU A 44 17.80 2.60 1.72
N LEU A 45 16.63 2.89 1.14
CA LEU A 45 16.48 3.22 -0.28
C LEU A 45 16.91 4.65 -0.62
N GLY A 46 17.20 5.50 0.38
CA GLY A 46 17.59 6.89 0.21
C GLY A 46 16.46 7.78 -0.31
N LEU A 47 15.20 7.48 0.06
CA LEU A 47 14.03 8.24 -0.36
C LEU A 47 13.85 9.53 0.44
N THR A 48 13.51 10.61 -0.24
CA THR A 48 13.17 11.91 0.35
C THR A 48 11.79 12.32 -0.14
N VAL A 49 10.92 12.73 0.78
CA VAL A 49 9.60 13.28 0.47
C VAL A 49 9.67 14.81 0.57
N THR A 50 9.35 15.50 -0.52
CA THR A 50 9.35 16.97 -0.59
C THR A 50 7.94 17.46 -0.89
N LEU A 51 7.40 18.33 -0.02
CA LEU A 51 6.16 19.05 -0.29
C LEU A 51 6.44 20.11 -1.36
N THR A 52 5.80 20.00 -2.52
CA THR A 52 6.00 20.92 -3.66
C THR A 52 4.86 21.91 -3.82
N CYS A 53 3.65 21.55 -3.38
CA CYS A 53 2.50 22.45 -3.30
C CYS A 53 1.68 22.13 -2.04
N ARG A 54 1.38 23.14 -1.22
CA ARG A 54 0.55 23.00 -0.01
C ARG A 54 -0.93 23.33 -0.26
N ASP A 55 -1.22 24.08 -1.32
CA ASP A 55 -2.58 24.49 -1.69
C ASP A 55 -3.33 23.35 -2.39
N ALA A 56 -4.56 23.56 -2.85
CA ALA A 56 -5.30 22.54 -3.61
C ALA A 56 -4.94 22.59 -5.12
N PRO A 57 -4.24 21.58 -5.68
CA PRO A 57 -3.95 20.27 -5.10
C PRO A 57 -2.67 20.21 -4.26
N GLU A 58 -2.73 19.54 -3.10
CA GLU A 58 -1.55 19.32 -2.27
C GLU A 58 -0.67 18.26 -2.95
N GLN A 59 0.62 18.52 -3.06
CA GLN A 59 1.52 17.73 -3.89
C GLN A 59 2.85 17.45 -3.20
N TYR A 60 3.34 16.23 -3.41
CA TYR A 60 4.65 15.81 -2.96
C TYR A 60 5.42 15.11 -4.07
N GLU A 61 6.72 15.37 -4.12
CA GLU A 61 7.67 14.58 -4.89
C GLU A 61 8.43 13.64 -3.95
N ILE A 62 8.68 12.42 -4.42
CA ILE A 62 9.52 11.44 -3.76
C ILE A 62 10.75 11.20 -4.63
N THR A 63 11.94 11.45 -4.11
CA THR A 63 13.19 11.33 -4.87
C THR A 63 14.19 10.41 -4.20
N ARG A 64 15.10 9.84 -4.98
CA ARG A 64 16.36 9.23 -4.51
C ARG A 64 17.52 10.06 -5.02
N GLY A 65 18.03 10.94 -4.17
CA GLY A 65 18.94 12.01 -4.60
C GLY A 65 18.24 12.93 -5.60
N ALA A 66 18.76 13.00 -6.83
CA ALA A 66 18.17 13.80 -7.91
C ALA A 66 17.18 13.03 -8.81
N ALA A 67 17.02 11.72 -8.61
CA ALA A 67 16.15 10.90 -9.45
C ALA A 67 14.71 10.87 -8.92
N PRO A 68 13.68 11.13 -9.75
CA PRO A 68 12.29 10.96 -9.35
C PRO A 68 12.01 9.48 -9.07
N CYS A 69 11.29 9.23 -7.98
CA CYS A 69 10.94 7.88 -7.51
C CYS A 69 9.48 7.79 -7.08
N GLY A 70 8.73 8.88 -7.05
CA GLY A 70 7.30 8.85 -6.82
C GLY A 70 6.69 10.24 -6.80
N TYR A 71 5.38 10.28 -6.92
CA TYR A 71 4.61 11.52 -6.90
C TYR A 71 3.28 11.31 -6.17
N ILE A 72 2.91 12.25 -5.31
CA ILE A 72 1.63 12.27 -4.60
C ILE A 72 0.87 13.51 -5.02
N ARG A 73 -0.42 13.33 -5.33
CA ARG A 73 -1.35 14.45 -5.58
C ARG A 73 -2.65 14.24 -4.85
N VAL A 74 -3.06 15.25 -4.10
CA VAL A 74 -4.33 15.29 -3.37
C VAL A 74 -5.26 16.28 -4.04
N ARG A 75 -6.42 15.82 -4.48
CA ARG A 75 -7.40 16.67 -5.18
C ARG A 75 -8.82 16.15 -4.94
N TRP A 76 -9.73 17.07 -4.64
CA TRP A 76 -11.18 16.80 -4.61
C TRP A 76 -11.59 15.61 -3.73
N GLY A 77 -10.99 15.46 -2.54
CA GLY A 77 -11.29 14.35 -1.64
C GLY A 77 -10.65 13.01 -2.02
N GLY A 78 -9.73 13.01 -3.00
CA GLY A 78 -8.93 11.86 -3.36
C GLY A 78 -7.43 12.14 -3.32
N MET A 79 -6.65 11.07 -3.23
CA MET A 79 -5.21 11.07 -3.47
C MET A 79 -4.85 10.08 -4.57
N SER A 80 -3.80 10.39 -5.32
CA SER A 80 -3.12 9.47 -6.23
C SER A 80 -1.64 9.36 -5.87
N VAL A 81 -1.08 8.17 -6.04
CA VAL A 81 0.37 7.89 -5.93
C VAL A 81 0.84 7.32 -7.26
N SER A 82 1.80 7.98 -7.91
CA SER A 82 2.39 7.55 -9.18
C SER A 82 3.89 7.25 -9.05
N TYR A 83 4.42 6.41 -9.94
CA TYR A 83 5.84 6.03 -10.03
C TYR A 83 6.33 6.05 -11.49
N PRO A 84 7.59 6.45 -11.77
CA PRO A 84 8.47 7.23 -10.89
C PRO A 84 8.04 8.70 -10.79
N ASP A 85 7.21 9.17 -11.73
CA ASP A 85 6.76 10.56 -11.81
C ASP A 85 5.23 10.64 -12.04
N ALA A 86 4.70 11.85 -12.00
CA ALA A 86 3.29 12.17 -12.15
C ALA A 86 2.72 11.63 -13.48
N GLY A 87 1.78 10.69 -13.38
CA GLY A 87 1.04 10.16 -14.53
C GLY A 87 1.75 9.07 -15.32
N ASP A 88 2.90 8.58 -14.86
CA ASP A 88 3.60 7.43 -15.47
C ASP A 88 2.89 6.10 -15.14
N GLU A 89 3.07 5.58 -13.93
CA GLU A 89 2.40 4.38 -13.42
C GLU A 89 1.64 4.71 -12.13
N ASP A 90 0.31 4.52 -12.14
CA ASP A 90 -0.50 4.73 -10.94
C ASP A 90 -0.43 3.51 -10.02
N LEU A 91 0.18 3.70 -8.85
CA LEU A 91 0.27 2.67 -7.81
C LEU A 91 -0.96 2.66 -6.90
N PHE A 92 -1.60 3.81 -6.74
CA PHE A 92 -2.76 3.96 -5.86
C PHE A 92 -3.64 5.13 -6.27
N ALA A 93 -4.95 4.93 -6.12
CA ALA A 93 -5.95 5.98 -6.12
C ALA A 93 -6.97 5.67 -5.03
N GLY A 94 -7.25 6.63 -4.15
CA GLY A 94 -8.17 6.41 -3.04
C GLY A 94 -8.63 7.68 -2.35
N PRO A 95 -9.61 7.58 -1.43
CA PRO A 95 -10.19 8.73 -0.76
C PRO A 95 -9.25 9.31 0.30
N VAL A 96 -9.43 10.60 0.55
CA VAL A 96 -8.89 11.36 1.69
C VAL A 96 -10.01 12.14 2.35
N ASP A 97 -9.80 12.53 3.60
CA ASP A 97 -10.80 13.31 4.36
C ASP A 97 -10.84 14.77 3.90
N GLY A 98 -9.69 15.34 3.51
CA GLY A 98 -9.62 16.75 3.11
C GLY A 98 -10.02 17.03 1.66
N PHE A 99 -10.61 18.21 1.41
CA PHE A 99 -11.04 18.63 0.07
C PHE A 99 -9.95 19.41 -0.66
N GLY A 100 -8.94 18.69 -1.15
CA GLY A 100 -7.82 19.26 -1.94
C GLY A 100 -6.46 19.24 -1.25
N GLY A 101 -6.40 18.80 0.00
CA GLY A 101 -5.18 18.51 0.75
C GLY A 101 -5.50 17.49 1.84
N PHE A 102 -4.48 16.94 2.49
CA PHE A 102 -4.72 16.05 3.64
C PHE A 102 -5.16 16.87 4.85
N THR A 103 -5.99 16.30 5.70
CA THR A 103 -6.13 16.77 7.08
C THR A 103 -4.89 16.43 7.89
N ASP A 104 -4.65 17.13 8.99
CA ASP A 104 -3.49 16.86 9.84
C ASP A 104 -3.50 15.47 10.47
N HIS A 105 -4.69 14.90 10.73
CA HIS A 105 -4.81 13.57 11.34
C HIS A 105 -4.57 12.41 10.36
N GLU A 106 -4.75 12.61 9.05
CA GLU A 106 -4.55 11.55 8.05
C GLU A 106 -3.19 11.65 7.34
N ARG A 107 -2.61 12.87 7.27
CA ARG A 107 -1.44 13.20 6.45
C ARG A 107 -0.31 12.19 6.62
N GLU A 108 0.09 11.94 7.86
CA GLU A 108 1.20 11.02 8.17
C GLU A 108 0.92 9.61 7.65
N ALA A 109 -0.26 9.05 7.95
CA ALA A 109 -0.64 7.72 7.49
C ALA A 109 -0.69 7.61 5.96
N LYS A 110 -1.17 8.66 5.27
CA LYS A 110 -1.23 8.69 3.80
C LYS A 110 0.16 8.82 3.16
N LEU A 111 1.06 9.60 3.76
CA LEU A 111 2.45 9.70 3.29
C LEU A 111 3.21 8.38 3.52
N LEU A 112 2.99 7.71 4.66
CA LEU A 112 3.56 6.39 4.92
C LEU A 112 3.05 5.34 3.95
N LEU A 113 1.76 5.35 3.61
CA LEU A 113 1.20 4.48 2.57
C LEU A 113 1.90 4.71 1.22
N ALA A 114 2.04 5.97 0.80
CA ALA A 114 2.71 6.30 -0.45
C ALA A 114 4.17 5.82 -0.46
N LEU A 115 4.92 6.07 0.61
CA LEU A 115 6.30 5.58 0.76
C LEU A 115 6.39 4.06 0.69
N GLY A 116 5.48 3.34 1.35
CA GLY A 116 5.43 1.89 1.33
C GLY A 116 5.19 1.34 -0.08
N LEU A 117 4.26 1.93 -0.83
CA LEU A 117 3.97 1.55 -2.22
C LEU A 117 5.18 1.79 -3.14
N ILE A 118 5.82 2.96 -3.03
CA ILE A 118 7.00 3.30 -3.82
C ILE A 118 8.17 2.36 -3.48
N ALA A 119 8.41 2.11 -2.20
CA ALA A 119 9.45 1.17 -1.76
C ALA A 119 9.20 -0.25 -2.28
N ALA A 120 7.97 -0.76 -2.13
CA ALA A 120 7.59 -2.08 -2.64
C ALA A 120 7.79 -2.16 -4.16
N ARG A 121 7.35 -1.13 -4.89
CA ARG A 121 7.50 -1.05 -6.34
C ARG A 121 8.95 -1.03 -6.80
N MET A 122 9.84 -0.34 -6.08
CA MET A 122 11.28 -0.32 -6.34
C MET A 122 11.94 -1.67 -6.06
N LEU A 123 11.48 -2.38 -5.02
CA LEU A 123 11.94 -3.72 -4.66
C LEU A 123 11.33 -4.83 -5.52
N LYS A 124 10.36 -4.50 -6.40
CA LYS A 124 9.58 -5.44 -7.22
C LYS A 124 8.85 -6.50 -6.41
N LEU A 125 8.33 -6.09 -5.25
CA LEU A 125 7.47 -6.89 -4.38
C LEU A 125 6.01 -6.81 -4.82
#